data_AF-A0A9W5U0R1-F1
#
_entry.id   AF-A0A9W5U0R1-F1
#
_cell.length_a   1.000
_cell.length_b   1.000
_cell.length_c   1.000
_cell.angle_alpha   90.00
_cell.angle_beta   90.00
_cell.angle_gamma   90.00
#
_symmetry.space_group_name_H-M   'P 1'
#
loop_
_entity.id
_entity.type
_entity.pdbx_description
1 polymer ?
#
loop_
_entity_poly.entity_id
_entity_poly.type
_entity_poly.pdbx_seq_one_letter_code
_entity_poly.pdbx_strand_id
1 'polypeptide(L)'
;MKKMILFIILILIVIMLLGGYFVNPDKGKYSDDTIEKAKESVVRYINNNYKNIKTIEFEDGDYSSPMGGLMIGGTVNEKAGFSASVDDKTFRVRSFAEKKGFPNLKEVCKEKSCD
;
A
#
# COMPACT_ATOMS: atom_id res chain seq x y z
N MET A 1 45.54 21.96 -12.11
CA MET A 1 45.29 20.58 -11.65
C MET A 1 44.58 20.52 -10.28
N LYS A 2 45.07 21.17 -9.22
CA LYS A 2 44.42 21.16 -7.89
C LYS A 2 42.96 21.66 -7.88
N LYS A 3 42.65 22.73 -8.62
CA LYS A 3 41.27 23.26 -8.75
C LYS A 3 40.33 22.32 -9.51
N MET A 4 40.86 21.55 -10.45
CA MET A 4 40.11 20.55 -11.24
C MET A 4 39.82 19.30 -10.40
N ILE A 5 40.79 18.87 -9.60
CA ILE A 5 40.61 17.77 -8.62
C ILE A 5 39.57 18.14 -7.56
N LEU A 6 39.59 19.39 -7.08
CA LEU A 6 38.60 19.88 -6.09
C LEU A 6 37.17 19.86 -6.67
N PHE A 7 37.00 20.22 -7.95
CA PHE A 7 35.72 20.14 -8.64
C PHE A 7 35.21 18.70 -8.80
N ILE A 8 36.10 17.76 -9.12
CA ILE A 8 35.75 16.33 -9.25
C ILE A 8 35.28 15.74 -7.91
N ILE A 9 35.95 16.11 -6.80
CA ILE A 9 35.56 15.66 -5.45
C ILE A 9 34.18 16.21 -5.07
N LEU A 10 33.88 17.47 -5.40
CA LEU A 10 32.58 18.08 -5.13
C LEU A 10 31.44 17.35 -5.87
N ILE A 11 31.67 16.99 -7.14
CA ILE A 11 30.70 16.25 -7.97
C ILE A 11 30.44 14.85 -7.39
N LEU A 12 31.49 14.15 -6.95
CA LEU A 12 31.37 12.82 -6.31
C LEU A 12 30.53 12.85 -5.03
N ILE A 13 30.68 13.89 -4.20
CA ILE A 13 29.88 14.06 -2.98
C ILE A 13 28.40 14.28 -3.31
N VAL A 14 28.09 15.07 -4.34
CA VAL A 14 26.71 15.29 -4.81
C VAL A 14 26.09 13.99 -5.33
N ILE A 15 26.86 13.16 -6.05
CA ILE A 15 26.39 11.86 -6.54
C ILE A 15 26.10 10.90 -5.37
N MET A 16 26.92 10.87 -4.32
CA MET A 16 26.63 10.06 -3.12
C MET A 16 25.39 10.54 -2.36
N LEU A 17 25.15 11.85 -2.29
CA LEU A 17 23.93 12.42 -1.69
C LEU A 17 22.67 12.07 -2.48
N LEU A 18 22.76 11.97 -3.81
CA LEU A 18 21.64 11.57 -4.68
C LEU A 18 21.45 10.05 -4.79
N GLY A 19 22.52 9.26 -4.63
CA GLY A 19 22.51 7.81 -4.75
C GLY A 19 21.79 7.07 -3.61
N GLY A 20 21.54 7.76 -2.48
CA GLY A 20 20.88 7.18 -1.31
C GLY A 20 19.35 7.09 -1.37
N TYR A 21 18.70 7.60 -2.43
CA TYR A 21 17.22 7.70 -2.46
C TYR A 21 16.50 6.52 -3.12
N PHE A 22 17.21 5.53 -3.68
CA PHE A 22 16.60 4.34 -4.30
C PHE A 22 16.60 3.12 -3.36
N VAL A 23 16.28 3.32 -2.09
CA VAL A 23 15.95 2.19 -1.22
C VAL A 23 14.49 1.85 -1.51
N ASN A 24 14.27 0.84 -2.37
CA ASN A 24 12.95 0.22 -2.49
C ASN A 24 12.55 -0.21 -1.07
N PRO A 25 11.39 0.23 -0.54
CA PRO A 25 10.92 -0.31 0.72
C PRO A 25 10.82 -1.83 0.57
N ASP A 26 11.44 -2.56 1.49
CA ASP A 26 11.45 -4.02 1.49
C ASP A 26 10.00 -4.50 1.41
N LYS A 27 9.58 -5.01 0.24
CA LYS A 27 8.18 -5.40 -0.06
C LYS A 27 7.78 -6.70 0.65
N GLY A 28 8.62 -7.19 1.55
CA GLY A 28 8.49 -8.47 2.23
C GLY A 28 8.59 -9.65 1.26
N LYS A 29 7.91 -10.74 1.62
CA LYS A 29 7.98 -12.05 0.93
C LYS A 29 7.15 -12.17 -0.36
N TYR A 30 6.42 -11.12 -0.74
CA TYR A 30 5.43 -11.17 -1.81
C TYR A 30 5.94 -10.49 -3.08
N SER A 31 5.63 -11.08 -4.24
CA SER A 31 5.99 -10.47 -5.53
C SER A 31 5.09 -9.27 -5.85
N ASP A 32 5.59 -8.37 -6.70
CA ASP A 32 4.84 -7.19 -7.15
C ASP A 32 3.49 -7.55 -7.78
N ASP A 33 3.43 -8.58 -8.63
CA ASP A 33 2.19 -9.10 -9.22
C ASP A 33 1.19 -9.61 -8.17
N THR A 34 1.69 -10.24 -7.09
CA THR A 34 0.84 -10.72 -6.00
C THR A 34 0.25 -9.55 -5.21
N ILE A 35 1.07 -8.52 -4.95
CA ILE A 35 0.67 -7.31 -4.25
C ILE A 35 -0.35 -6.53 -5.10
N GLU A 36 -0.13 -6.39 -6.40
CA GLU A 36 -1.02 -5.70 -7.32
C GLU A 36 -2.40 -6.35 -7.38
N LYS A 37 -2.47 -7.67 -7.57
CA LYS A 37 -3.74 -8.43 -7.54
C LYS A 37 -4.47 -8.30 -6.21
N ALA A 38 -3.75 -8.29 -5.10
CA ALA A 38 -4.34 -8.08 -3.79
C ALA A 38 -4.88 -6.65 -3.62
N LYS A 39 -4.16 -5.62 -4.10
CA LYS A 39 -4.64 -4.23 -4.14
C LYS A 39 -5.92 -4.12 -4.98
N GLU A 40 -5.98 -4.74 -6.15
CA GLU A 40 -7.19 -4.77 -7.00
C GLU A 40 -8.40 -5.40 -6.30
N SER A 41 -8.21 -6.53 -5.63
CA SER A 41 -9.26 -7.18 -4.83
C SER A 41 -9.77 -6.27 -3.72
N VAL A 42 -8.87 -5.56 -3.04
CA VAL A 42 -9.24 -4.59 -1.99
C VAL A 42 -9.98 -3.39 -2.57
N VAL A 43 -9.57 -2.85 -3.72
CA VAL A 43 -10.32 -1.79 -4.42
C VAL A 43 -11.74 -2.25 -4.72
N ARG A 44 -11.90 -3.47 -5.24
CA ARG A 44 -13.21 -4.05 -5.56
C ARG A 44 -14.07 -4.21 -4.31
N TYR A 45 -13.51 -4.78 -3.25
CA TYR A 45 -14.16 -4.92 -1.95
C TYR A 45 -14.68 -3.57 -1.45
N ILE A 46 -13.82 -2.55 -1.42
CA ILE A 46 -14.17 -1.22 -0.92
C ILE A 46 -15.28 -0.59 -1.77
N ASN A 47 -15.13 -0.59 -3.09
CA ASN A 47 -16.10 0.01 -4.00
C ASN A 47 -17.45 -0.71 -3.99
N ASN A 48 -17.47 -2.02 -3.77
CA ASN A 48 -18.70 -2.79 -3.69
C ASN A 48 -19.43 -2.55 -2.37
N ASN A 49 -18.71 -2.50 -1.25
CA ASN A 49 -19.29 -2.50 0.09
C ASN A 49 -19.60 -1.11 0.65
N TYR A 50 -18.89 -0.06 0.24
CA TYR A 50 -18.96 1.25 0.90
C TYR A 50 -19.51 2.36 -0.02
N LYS A 51 -20.15 3.36 0.59
CA LYS A 51 -20.67 4.54 -0.10
C LYS A 51 -19.58 5.62 -0.22
N ASN A 52 -19.70 6.50 -1.21
CA ASN A 52 -18.94 7.75 -1.31
C ASN A 52 -17.40 7.58 -1.33
N ILE A 53 -16.91 6.54 -2.00
CA ILE A 53 -15.48 6.33 -2.25
C ILE A 53 -15.04 7.24 -3.38
N LYS A 54 -14.04 8.10 -3.12
CA LYS A 54 -13.47 9.02 -4.11
C LYS A 54 -12.03 8.64 -4.44
N THR A 55 -11.22 8.40 -3.41
CA THR A 55 -9.82 8.01 -3.55
C THR A 55 -9.50 6.83 -2.63
N ILE A 56 -8.62 5.95 -3.11
CA ILE A 56 -8.02 4.87 -2.35
C ILE A 56 -6.52 4.97 -2.60
N GLU A 57 -5.75 5.14 -1.54
CA GLU A 57 -4.29 5.22 -1.57
C GLU A 57 -3.72 4.09 -0.74
N PHE A 58 -2.75 3.37 -1.29
CA PHE A 58 -2.13 2.24 -0.63
C PHE A 58 -0.84 2.66 0.06
N GLU A 59 -0.63 2.15 1.27
CA GLU A 59 0.66 2.25 1.95
C GLU A 59 1.62 1.25 1.29
N ASP A 60 2.79 1.72 0.84
CA ASP A 60 3.87 0.86 0.36
C ASP A 60 4.79 0.46 1.52
N GLY A 61 5.30 -0.78 1.51
CA GLY A 61 6.12 -1.30 2.59
C GLY A 61 6.08 -2.81 2.69
N ASP A 62 6.21 -3.33 3.91
CA ASP A 62 6.04 -4.74 4.19
C ASP A 62 4.55 -5.12 4.12
N TYR A 63 4.21 -5.97 3.16
CA TYR A 63 2.87 -6.49 2.95
C TYR A 63 2.61 -7.77 3.77
N SER A 64 3.47 -8.09 4.73
CA SER A 64 3.33 -9.23 5.62
C SER A 64 2.64 -8.82 6.92
N SER A 65 1.59 -9.54 7.30
CA SER A 65 1.03 -9.43 8.64
C SER A 65 1.99 -10.04 9.67
N PRO A 66 1.91 -9.66 10.96
CA PRO A 66 2.70 -10.29 12.03
C PRO A 66 2.52 -11.82 12.14
N MET A 67 1.42 -12.34 11.60
CA MET A 67 1.13 -13.78 11.54
C MET A 67 1.52 -14.42 10.20
N GLY A 68 2.26 -13.71 9.34
CA GLY A 68 2.75 -14.21 8.07
C GLY A 68 1.70 -14.31 6.96
N GLY A 69 0.63 -13.51 6.99
CA GLY A 69 -0.35 -13.42 5.89
C GLY A 69 -0.16 -12.18 5.02
N LEU A 70 -0.81 -12.13 3.85
CA LEU A 70 -0.80 -10.94 3.00
C LEU A 70 -1.72 -9.87 3.60
N MET A 71 -1.19 -8.66 3.79
CA MET A 71 -1.89 -7.54 4.40
C MET A 71 -1.71 -6.29 3.54
N ILE A 72 -2.83 -5.70 3.14
CA ILE A 72 -2.89 -4.47 2.35
C ILE A 72 -3.39 -3.34 3.24
N GLY A 73 -2.53 -2.35 3.48
CA GLY A 73 -2.86 -1.12 4.21
C GLY A 73 -3.09 0.05 3.27
N GLY A 74 -3.83 1.04 3.74
CA GLY A 74 -4.07 2.25 2.96
C GLY A 74 -5.02 3.23 3.63
N THR A 75 -5.38 4.27 2.87
CA THR A 75 -6.36 5.28 3.25
C THR A 75 -7.42 5.48 2.18
N VAL A 76 -8.65 5.75 2.61
CA VAL A 76 -9.76 6.15 1.76
C VAL A 76 -10.06 7.62 1.98
N ASN A 77 -10.33 8.35 0.90
CA ASN A 77 -10.66 9.77 0.92
C ASN A 77 -9.64 10.61 1.71
N GLU A 78 -8.34 10.27 1.57
CA GLU A 78 -7.18 10.96 2.16
C GLU A 78 -7.17 11.02 3.70
N LYS A 79 -8.08 10.33 4.39
CA LYS A 79 -8.30 10.52 5.84
C LYS A 79 -8.49 9.23 6.60
N ALA A 80 -9.29 8.31 6.08
CA ALA A 80 -9.72 7.15 6.84
C ALA A 80 -8.88 5.94 6.47
N GLY A 81 -8.01 5.51 7.39
CA GLY A 81 -7.18 4.34 7.15
C GLY A 81 -7.97 3.03 7.17
N PHE A 82 -7.41 2.02 6.53
CA PHE A 82 -7.89 0.64 6.58
C PHE A 82 -6.73 -0.35 6.58
N SER A 83 -7.05 -1.60 6.90
CA SER A 83 -6.17 -2.73 6.64
C SER A 83 -6.98 -3.96 6.26
N ALA A 84 -6.57 -4.63 5.19
CA ALA A 84 -7.23 -5.82 4.67
C ALA A 84 -6.28 -7.01 4.71
N SER A 85 -6.71 -8.14 5.27
CA SER A 85 -6.01 -9.41 5.07
C SER A 85 -6.53 -10.07 3.80
N VAL A 86 -5.61 -10.45 2.91
CA VAL A 86 -5.93 -11.06 1.63
C VAL A 86 -5.36 -12.48 1.62
N ASP A 87 -6.11 -13.42 1.05
CA ASP A 87 -5.59 -14.75 0.75
C ASP A 87 -4.65 -14.68 -0.47
N ASP A 88 -3.40 -15.08 -0.35
CA ASP A 88 -2.38 -14.93 -1.40
C ASP A 88 -2.52 -15.91 -2.57
N LYS A 89 -3.44 -16.88 -2.48
CA LYS A 89 -3.74 -17.84 -3.56
C LYS A 89 -5.02 -17.50 -4.32
N THR A 90 -6.04 -17.09 -3.59
CA THR A 90 -7.39 -16.82 -4.13
C THR A 90 -7.67 -15.33 -4.28
N PHE A 91 -6.83 -14.46 -3.72
CA PHE A 91 -6.98 -13.00 -3.69
C PHE A 91 -8.30 -12.53 -3.08
N ARG A 92 -8.96 -13.35 -2.26
CA ARG A 92 -10.16 -12.97 -1.53
C ARG A 92 -9.79 -12.18 -0.27
N VAL A 93 -10.51 -11.09 -0.02
CA VAL A 93 -10.41 -10.35 1.24
C VAL A 93 -10.98 -11.23 2.34
N ARG A 94 -10.13 -11.65 3.29
CA ARG A 94 -10.51 -12.53 4.40
C ARG A 94 -10.98 -11.73 5.61
N SER A 95 -10.38 -10.56 5.82
CA SER A 95 -10.78 -9.63 6.85
C SER A 95 -10.49 -8.20 6.41
N PHE A 96 -11.32 -7.28 6.88
CA PHE A 96 -11.18 -5.85 6.60
C PHE A 96 -11.39 -5.09 7.91
N ALA A 97 -10.43 -4.23 8.25
CA ALA A 97 -10.50 -3.39 9.44
C ALA A 97 -10.52 -1.92 9.03
N GLU A 98 -11.48 -1.19 9.59
CA GLU A 98 -11.73 0.22 9.33
C GLU A 98 -11.14 1.07 10.47
N LYS A 99 -10.46 2.17 10.15
CA LYS A 99 -10.12 3.19 11.15
C LYS A 99 -11.23 4.22 11.27
N LYS A 100 -11.22 5.00 12.35
CA LYS A 100 -12.21 6.06 12.62
C LYS A 100 -12.37 6.99 11.41
N GLY A 101 -13.62 7.25 11.02
CA GLY A 101 -13.95 8.11 9.89
C GLY A 101 -14.06 7.40 8.55
N PHE A 102 -14.00 6.06 8.53
CA PHE A 102 -14.23 5.28 7.32
C PHE A 102 -15.64 5.50 6.76
N PRO A 103 -15.80 5.49 5.42
CA PRO A 103 -17.11 5.67 4.81
C PRO A 103 -18.13 4.63 5.27
N ASN A 104 -19.41 5.00 5.24
CA ASN A 104 -20.48 4.09 5.66
C ASN A 104 -20.67 2.95 4.65
N LEU A 105 -20.99 1.76 5.15
CA LEU A 105 -21.44 0.64 4.34
C LEU A 105 -22.68 1.02 3.51
N LYS A 106 -22.76 0.45 2.30
CA LYS A 106 -23.99 0.45 1.52
C LYS A 106 -25.06 -0.32 2.29
N GLU A 107 -26.31 0.15 2.20
CA GLU A 107 -27.41 -0.45 2.99
C GLU A 107 -27.60 -1.93 2.69
N VAL A 108 -27.44 -2.31 1.42
CA VAL A 108 -27.49 -3.71 0.97
C VAL A 108 -26.37 -4.59 1.52
N CYS A 109 -25.28 -4.00 2.03
CA CYS A 109 -24.11 -4.72 2.52
C CYS A 109 -23.99 -4.68 4.06
N LYS A 110 -24.99 -4.12 4.78
CA LYS A 110 -24.98 -4.06 6.24
C LYS A 110 -25.18 -5.44 6.89
N GLU A 111 -25.91 -6.33 6.23
CA GLU A 111 -26.22 -7.67 6.75
C GLU A 111 -25.27 -8.75 6.21
N LYS A 112 -24.65 -8.54 5.03
CA LYS A 112 -23.66 -9.43 4.41
C LYS A 112 -22.66 -8.64 3.58
N SER A 113 -21.39 -9.07 3.57
CA SER A 113 -20.38 -8.55 2.63
C SER A 113 -20.84 -8.74 1.18
N CYS A 114 -20.81 -7.67 0.40
CA CYS A 114 -21.11 -7.64 -1.02
C CYS A 114 -19.83 -7.95 -1.82
N ASP A 115 -19.30 -9.15 -1.64
CA ASP A 115 -18.10 -9.63 -2.36
C ASP A 115 -18.44 -10.29 -3.70
#